data_AF-D1C452-F1
#
_entry.id   AF-D1C452-F1
#
_cell.length_a   1.000
_cell.length_b   1.000
_cell.length_c   1.000
_cell.angle_alpha   90.00
_cell.angle_beta   90.00
_cell.angle_gamma   90.00
#
_symmetry.space_group_name_H-M   'P 1'
#
loop_
_entity.id
_entity.type
_entity.pdbx_description
1 polymer ?
#
loop_
_entity_poly.entity_id
_entity_poly.type
_entity_poly.pdbx_seq_one_letter_code
_entity_poly.pdbx_strand_id
1 'polypeptide(L)'
;MSHPGGESSVEHAHAHPGAITYIKVAAILAILTITEVAVYYIPALLPVITPILIVLSIGKFVLVVAFYMHLKFDSRLFTGIFAWGMFVAIAIVLAMIALYAY
;
A
#
# COMPACT_ATOMS: atom_id res chain seq x y z
N MET A 1 -31.53 -15.62 50.47
CA MET A 1 -32.24 -15.60 49.18
C MET A 1 -31.69 -14.38 48.44
N SER A 2 -30.71 -14.60 47.56
CA SER A 2 -29.97 -13.55 46.87
C SER A 2 -29.65 -14.05 45.46
N HIS A 3 -29.96 -13.16 44.52
CA HIS A 3 -30.17 -13.31 43.08
C HIS A 3 -29.29 -14.27 42.26
N PRO A 4 -29.87 -14.91 41.23
CA PRO A 4 -29.15 -15.39 40.05
C PRO A 4 -28.97 -14.21 39.08
N GLY A 5 -27.73 -13.96 38.66
CA GLY A 5 -27.41 -12.95 37.65
C GLY A 5 -26.43 -13.57 36.68
N GLY A 6 -26.90 -13.83 35.46
CA GLY A 6 -26.09 -14.40 34.40
C GLY A 6 -24.91 -13.50 34.07
N GLU A 7 -23.72 -13.99 34.33
CA GLU A 7 -22.52 -13.50 33.67
C GLU A 7 -22.43 -14.27 32.35
N SER A 8 -23.21 -13.81 31.38
CA SER A 8 -22.89 -14.01 29.98
C SER A 8 -21.50 -13.44 29.78
N SER A 9 -20.50 -14.33 29.77
CA SER A 9 -19.14 -14.06 29.32
C SER A 9 -19.17 -13.75 27.82
N VAL A 10 -19.76 -12.60 27.48
CA VAL A 10 -19.44 -11.87 26.26
C VAL A 10 -17.98 -11.49 26.46
N GLU A 11 -17.08 -12.37 26.01
CA GLU A 11 -15.69 -12.03 25.78
C GLU A 11 -15.73 -10.77 24.91
N HIS A 12 -15.44 -9.65 25.55
CA HIS A 12 -15.09 -8.42 24.87
C HIS A 12 -13.86 -8.75 24.04
N ALA A 13 -14.10 -9.14 22.78
CA ALA A 13 -13.08 -9.20 21.75
C ALA A 13 -12.42 -7.82 21.73
N HIS A 14 -11.25 -7.74 22.35
CA HIS A 14 -10.46 -6.53 22.45
C HIS A 14 -10.22 -6.03 21.01
N ALA A 15 -10.98 -5.01 20.64
CA ALA A 15 -10.82 -4.30 19.39
C ALA A 15 -9.47 -3.58 19.44
N HIS A 16 -8.41 -4.26 19.05
CA HIS A 16 -7.12 -3.65 18.77
C HIS A 16 -7.31 -2.67 17.60
N PRO A 17 -7.24 -1.34 17.80
CA PRO A 17 -7.65 -0.34 16.80
C PRO A 17 -6.78 -0.24 15.54
N GLY A 18 -5.85 -1.16 15.31
CA GLY A 18 -4.99 -1.18 14.12
C GLY A 18 -5.55 -2.00 12.96
N ALA A 19 -6.02 -3.22 13.22
CA ALA A 19 -6.18 -4.27 12.20
C ALA A 19 -7.19 -3.91 11.08
N ILE A 20 -8.31 -3.28 11.42
CA ILE A 20 -9.38 -2.95 10.46
C ILE A 20 -8.87 -1.97 9.40
N THR A 21 -7.97 -1.05 9.73
CA THR A 21 -7.41 -0.09 8.78
C THR A 21 -6.52 -0.79 7.75
N TYR A 22 -5.67 -1.72 8.18
CA TYR A 22 -4.84 -2.50 7.27
C TYR A 22 -5.66 -3.38 6.35
N ILE A 23 -6.72 -4.02 6.87
CA ILE A 23 -7.62 -4.85 6.06
C ILE A 23 -8.32 -4.00 4.97
N LYS A 24 -8.74 -2.78 5.29
CA LYS A 24 -9.32 -1.85 4.29
C LYS A 24 -8.30 -1.49 3.19
N VAL A 25 -7.06 -1.18 3.57
CA VAL A 25 -6.00 -0.88 2.59
C VAL A 25 -5.65 -2.10 1.74
N ALA A 26 -5.62 -3.29 2.34
CA ALA A 26 -5.46 -4.57 1.64
C ALA A 26 -6.52 -4.74 0.54
N ALA A 27 -7.79 -4.50 0.89
CA ALA A 27 -8.90 -4.62 -0.04
C ALA A 27 -8.76 -3.62 -1.21
N ILE A 28 -8.35 -2.38 -0.95
CA ILE A 28 -8.09 -1.39 -2.00
C ILE A 28 -6.95 -1.85 -2.92
N LEU A 29 -5.84 -2.34 -2.37
CA LEU A 29 -4.73 -2.88 -3.17
C LEU A 29 -5.15 -4.07 -4.02
N ALA A 30 -5.97 -4.97 -3.46
CA ALA A 30 -6.49 -6.12 -4.18
C ALA A 30 -7.36 -5.68 -5.37
N ILE A 31 -8.27 -4.72 -5.15
CA ILE A 31 -9.10 -4.15 -6.23
C ILE A 31 -8.23 -3.47 -7.29
N LEU A 32 -7.24 -2.68 -6.89
CA LEU A 32 -6.29 -2.05 -7.83
C LEU A 32 -5.52 -3.10 -8.65
N THR A 33 -5.17 -4.23 -8.04
CA THR A 33 -4.45 -5.31 -8.72
C THR A 33 -5.35 -6.07 -9.69
N ILE A 34 -6.58 -6.38 -9.30
CA ILE A 34 -7.58 -6.96 -10.21
C ILE A 34 -7.84 -6.03 -11.38
N THR A 35 -7.98 -4.72 -11.12
CA THR A 35 -8.21 -3.70 -12.14
C THR A 35 -7.03 -3.62 -13.12
N GLU A 36 -5.80 -3.66 -12.61
CA GLU A 36 -4.60 -3.65 -13.45
C GLU A 36 -4.57 -4.86 -14.40
N VAL A 37 -4.83 -6.06 -13.86
CA VAL A 37 -4.90 -7.29 -14.66
C VAL A 37 -6.03 -7.20 -15.67
N ALA A 38 -7.23 -6.73 -15.28
CA ALA A 38 -8.37 -6.56 -16.17
C ALA A 38 -8.08 -5.59 -17.32
N VAL A 39 -7.45 -4.44 -17.02
CA VAL A 39 -7.02 -3.45 -18.03
C VAL A 39 -6.03 -4.07 -19.01
N TYR A 40 -5.12 -4.92 -18.53
CA TYR A 40 -4.17 -5.63 -19.39
C TYR A 40 -4.83 -6.56 -20.41
N TYR A 41 -5.98 -7.15 -20.08
CA TYR A 41 -6.71 -8.04 -20.98
C TYR A 41 -7.61 -7.33 -22.00
N ILE A 42 -7.75 -5.99 -21.94
CA ILE A 42 -8.62 -5.25 -22.86
C ILE A 42 -7.80 -4.74 -24.06
N PRO A 43 -7.98 -5.28 -25.28
CA PRO A 43 -7.20 -4.87 -26.45
C PRO A 43 -7.43 -3.40 -26.87
N ALA A 44 -8.58 -2.82 -26.52
CA ALA A 44 -8.89 -1.41 -26.78
C ALA A 44 -8.02 -0.44 -25.96
N LEU A 45 -7.41 -0.89 -24.86
CA LEU A 45 -6.56 -0.06 -24.00
C LEU A 45 -5.07 -0.20 -24.32
N LEU A 46 -4.68 -1.08 -25.26
CA LEU A 46 -3.29 -1.27 -25.68
C LEU A 46 -2.53 0.03 -26.03
N PRO A 47 -3.13 1.05 -26.68
CA PRO A 47 -2.41 2.29 -26.99
C PRO A 47 -2.03 3.11 -25.75
N VAL A 48 -2.78 2.96 -24.66
CA VAL A 48 -2.65 3.75 -23.42
C VAL A 48 -2.32 2.90 -22.20
N ILE A 49 -2.05 1.60 -22.39
CA ILE A 49 -1.82 0.65 -21.31
C ILE A 49 -0.58 1.01 -20.50
N THR A 50 0.52 1.37 -21.15
CA THR A 50 1.80 1.71 -20.51
C THR A 50 1.67 2.84 -19.48
N PRO A 51 1.13 4.03 -19.82
CA PRO A 51 0.97 5.10 -18.82
C PRO A 51 -0.02 4.72 -17.71
N ILE A 52 -1.09 3.97 -18.00
CA ILE A 52 -2.05 3.52 -16.98
C ILE A 52 -1.38 2.58 -15.97
N LEU A 53 -0.61 1.61 -16.45
CA LEU A 53 0.11 0.66 -15.59
C LEU A 53 1.15 1.37 -14.71
N ILE A 54 1.86 2.38 -15.24
CA ILE A 54 2.81 3.18 -14.45
C ILE A 54 2.08 3.89 -13.31
N VAL A 55 0.96 4.55 -13.58
CA VAL A 55 0.18 5.27 -12.56
C VAL A 55 -0.37 4.30 -11.50
N LEU A 56 -0.93 3.16 -11.92
CA LEU A 56 -1.43 2.12 -11.00
C LEU A 56 -0.30 1.54 -10.14
N SER A 57 0.88 1.30 -10.71
CA SER A 57 2.04 0.79 -9.99
C SER A 57 2.56 1.77 -8.94
N ILE A 58 2.70 3.06 -9.31
CA ILE A 58 3.07 4.13 -8.36
C ILE A 58 2.04 4.22 -7.23
N GLY A 59 0.75 4.21 -7.55
CA GLY A 59 -0.32 4.29 -6.57
C GLY A 59 -0.26 3.14 -5.55
N LYS A 60 -0.08 1.90 -6.01
CA LYS A 60 0.08 0.73 -5.13
C LYS A 60 1.31 0.85 -4.25
N PHE A 61 2.44 1.25 -4.84
CA PHE A 61 3.68 1.42 -4.10
C PHE A 61 3.53 2.45 -2.96
N VAL A 62 2.94 3.60 -3.24
CA VAL A 62 2.67 4.63 -2.22
C VAL A 62 1.75 4.10 -1.13
N LEU A 63 0.69 3.36 -1.48
CA LEU A 63 -0.23 2.79 -0.50
C LEU A 63 0.46 1.76 0.40
N VAL A 64 1.30 0.90 -0.17
CA VAL A 64 2.10 -0.09 0.57
C VAL A 64 3.07 0.60 1.51
N VAL A 65 3.84 1.58 1.03
CA VAL A 65 4.81 2.30 1.87
C VAL A 65 4.12 3.08 2.99
N ALA A 66 3.06 3.81 2.67
CA ALA A 66 2.38 4.66 3.65
C ALA A 66 1.71 3.83 4.76
N PHE A 67 1.03 2.73 4.42
CA PHE A 67 0.24 1.98 5.37
C PHE A 67 0.90 0.69 5.85
N TYR A 68 1.46 -0.14 4.96
CA TYR A 68 2.06 -1.43 5.33
C TYR A 68 3.48 -1.32 5.87
N MET A 69 4.28 -0.35 5.40
CA MET A 69 5.59 -0.07 6.00
C MET A 69 5.52 0.86 7.22
N HIS A 70 4.31 1.09 7.73
CA HIS A 70 4.03 1.87 8.95
C HIS A 70 4.46 3.35 8.90
N LEU A 71 5.02 3.88 7.82
CA LEU A 71 5.46 5.28 7.73
C LEU A 71 4.41 6.30 8.19
N LYS A 72 3.12 6.06 7.91
CA LYS A 72 2.04 6.95 8.34
C LYS A 72 1.76 6.91 9.84
N PHE A 73 2.07 5.79 10.49
CA PHE A 73 1.83 5.55 11.91
C PHE A 73 3.11 5.63 12.77
N ASP A 74 4.27 5.66 12.12
CA ASP A 74 5.59 5.71 12.74
C ASP A 74 6.19 7.14 12.67
N SER A 75 7.33 7.34 13.32
CA SER A 75 8.05 8.61 13.33
C SER A 75 8.51 9.04 11.93
N ARG A 76 8.54 10.36 11.70
CA ARG A 76 9.00 10.97 10.44
C ARG A 76 10.43 10.57 10.04
N LEU A 77 11.20 10.00 10.97
CA LEU A 77 12.55 9.49 10.74
C LEU A 77 12.56 8.32 9.74
N PHE A 78 11.65 7.34 9.90
CA PHE A 78 11.55 6.21 8.97
C PHE A 78 11.10 6.66 7.59
N THR A 79 10.21 7.66 7.53
CA THR A 79 9.82 8.30 6.27
C THR A 79 11.02 8.97 5.59
N GLY A 80 11.84 9.71 6.34
CA GLY A 80 13.02 10.38 5.82
C GLY A 80 14.08 9.40 5.27
N ILE A 81 14.39 8.34 6.02
CA ILE A 81 15.37 7.33 5.60
C ILE A 81 14.90 6.59 4.34
N PHE A 82 13.62 6.21 4.28
CA PHE A 82 13.06 5.55 3.10
C PHE A 82 13.06 6.46 1.87
N ALA A 83 12.62 7.71 2.03
CA ALA A 83 12.61 8.70 0.95
C ALA A 83 14.04 8.99 0.45
N TRP A 84 15.02 9.05 1.36
CA TRP A 84 16.43 9.19 1.00
C TRP A 84 16.93 8.00 0.18
N GLY A 85 16.64 6.77 0.62
CA GLY A 85 16.99 5.57 -0.14
C GLY A 85 16.34 5.55 -1.53
N MET A 86 15.07 5.96 -1.64
CA MET A 86 14.37 6.08 -2.92
C MET A 86 15.01 7.13 -3.83
N PHE A 87 15.36 8.30 -3.28
CA PHE A 87 16.04 9.36 -4.02
C PHE A 87 17.39 8.88 -4.58
N VAL A 88 18.19 8.21 -3.75
CA VAL A 88 19.48 7.64 -4.17
C VAL A 88 19.27 6.58 -5.26
N ALA A 89 18.28 5.69 -5.12
CA ALA A 89 17.98 4.68 -6.13
C ALA A 89 17.60 5.31 -7.48
N ILE A 90 16.72 6.31 -7.47
CA ILE A 90 16.33 7.05 -8.68
C ILE A 90 17.54 7.77 -9.29
N ALA A 91 18.37 8.42 -8.47
CA ALA A 91 19.56 9.11 -8.92
C ALA A 91 20.56 8.16 -9.61
N ILE A 92 20.77 6.96 -9.05
CA ILE A 92 21.63 5.94 -9.67
C ILE A 92 21.07 5.48 -11.00
N VAL A 93 19.77 5.18 -11.08
CA VAL A 93 19.12 4.78 -12.34
C VAL A 93 19.25 5.88 -13.40
N LEU A 94 18.99 7.14 -13.04
CA LEU A 94 19.16 8.28 -13.94
C LEU A 94 20.62 8.46 -14.36
N ALA A 95 21.58 8.28 -13.45
CA ALA A 95 23.00 8.36 -13.77
C ALA A 95 23.43 7.24 -14.73
N MET A 96 22.92 6.03 -14.56
CA MET A 96 23.16 4.92 -15.51
C MET A 96 22.57 5.23 -16.88
N ILE A 97 21.31 5.70 -16.94
CA ILE A 97 20.68 6.10 -18.20
C ILE A 97 21.51 7.19 -18.89
N ALA A 98 21.93 8.22 -18.15
CA ALA A 98 22.77 9.30 -18.68
C ALA A 98 24.13 8.80 -19.18
N LEU A 99 24.76 7.85 -18.47
CA LEU A 99 26.04 7.27 -18.86
C LEU A 99 25.96 6.46 -20.16
N TYR A 100 24.91 5.65 -20.33
CA TYR A 100 24.70 4.86 -21.57
C TYR A 100 24.09 5.67 -22.71
N ALA A 101 23.44 6.80 -22.42
CA ALA A 101 22.89 7.71 -23.42
C ALA A 101 23.95 8.64 -24.04
N TYR A 102 25.12 8.74 -23.42
CA TYR A 102 26.30 9.46 -23.92
C TYR A 102 27.25 8.51 -24.64
#